data_AF-A0A916E2U5-F1
#
_entry.id   AF-A0A916E2U5-F1
#
_cell.length_a   1.000
_cell.length_b   1.000
_cell.length_c   1.000
_cell.angle_alpha   90.00
_cell.angle_beta   90.00
_cell.angle_gamma   90.00
#
_symmetry.space_group_name_H-M   'P 1'
#
loop_
_entity.id
_entity.type
_entity.pdbx_description
1 polymer ?
#
loop_
_entity_poly.entity_id
_entity_poly.type
_entity_poly.pdbx_seq_one_letter_code
_entity_poly.pdbx_strand_id
1 'polypeptide(L)'
;MKYQTGSKQQLVFAGERSNEKSNFSWLLNSCNSYQTDKIFYGDDVYLTHKATGHELYIERCYKSPTTGFAEVHCRSDYYYSTLRCNTTKHNNTPYVKTGDIITLRSSDFSSDYSDEAENFDNPDNYILSSHNYRFGIGNRTFQEVVGHRGRFNGSDEWQIELIDHNYNI
;
A
#
# COMPACT_ATOMS: atom_id res chain seq x y z
N MET A 1 -15.95 -1.30 5.48
CA MET A 1 -15.72 -1.94 6.81
C MET A 1 -14.55 -1.25 7.48
N LYS A 2 -14.52 -1.16 8.81
CA LYS A 2 -13.48 -0.46 9.56
C LYS A 2 -12.84 -1.37 10.61
N TYR A 3 -11.60 -1.11 10.99
CA TYR A 3 -10.99 -1.76 12.15
C TYR A 3 -11.79 -1.47 13.43
N GLN A 4 -11.87 -2.45 14.34
CA GLN A 4 -12.55 -2.28 15.64
C GLN A 4 -11.62 -1.68 16.71
N THR A 5 -10.31 -1.91 16.55
CA THR A 5 -9.22 -1.36 17.36
C THR A 5 -8.28 -0.56 16.46
N GLY A 6 -7.20 0.01 17.00
CA GLY A 6 -6.25 0.80 16.21
C GLY A 6 -6.87 2.11 15.70
N SER A 7 -6.62 2.44 14.44
CA SER A 7 -7.03 3.73 13.86
C SER A 7 -8.55 3.87 13.68
N LYS A 8 -9.28 2.74 13.66
CA LYS A 8 -10.70 2.65 13.27
C LYS A 8 -10.98 3.16 11.85
N GLN A 9 -9.97 3.21 10.98
CA GLN A 9 -10.09 3.57 9.57
C GLN A 9 -10.56 2.39 8.72
N GLN A 10 -10.76 2.65 7.41
CA GLN A 10 -11.21 1.64 6.47
C GLN A 10 -10.21 0.48 6.38
N LEU A 11 -10.73 -0.73 6.51
CA LEU A 11 -9.96 -1.97 6.50
C LEU A 11 -9.25 -2.20 5.15
N VAL A 12 -8.00 -2.66 5.20
CA VAL A 12 -7.25 -3.23 4.07
C VAL A 12 -6.85 -4.66 4.43
N PHE A 13 -7.02 -5.58 3.48
CA PHE A 13 -6.70 -6.99 3.66
C PHE A 13 -6.36 -7.63 2.31
N ALA A 14 -5.60 -8.72 2.34
CA ALA A 14 -5.36 -9.57 1.18
C ALA A 14 -6.36 -10.73 1.14
N GLY A 15 -6.64 -11.27 -0.04
CA GLY A 15 -7.54 -12.42 -0.15
C GLY A 15 -7.79 -12.83 -1.58
N GLU A 16 -8.45 -13.98 -1.73
CA GLU A 16 -8.85 -14.49 -3.02
C GLU A 16 -9.86 -13.56 -3.70
N ARG A 17 -9.76 -13.48 -5.02
CA ARG A 17 -10.64 -12.68 -5.85
C ARG A 17 -12.07 -13.19 -5.71
N SER A 18 -12.91 -12.46 -4.97
CA SER A 18 -14.34 -12.74 -4.96
C SER A 18 -14.98 -12.23 -6.27
N ASN A 19 -16.19 -12.71 -6.57
CA ASN A 19 -16.92 -12.34 -7.79
C ASN A 19 -17.24 -10.82 -7.88
N GLU A 20 -17.03 -10.06 -6.80
CA GLU A 20 -17.19 -8.61 -6.77
C GLU A 20 -15.90 -7.90 -7.20
N LYS A 21 -15.68 -7.81 -8.52
CA LYS A 21 -14.50 -7.19 -9.14
C LYS A 21 -14.11 -5.80 -8.60
N SER A 22 -15.06 -5.05 -8.04
CA SER A 22 -14.85 -3.65 -7.62
C SER A 22 -13.97 -3.50 -6.38
N ASN A 23 -14.00 -4.44 -5.42
CA ASN A 23 -13.39 -4.26 -4.10
C ASN A 23 -11.89 -4.64 -4.04
N PHE A 24 -11.31 -5.10 -5.14
CA PHE A 24 -9.89 -5.50 -5.23
C PHE A 24 -9.09 -4.59 -6.18
N SER A 25 -9.75 -3.62 -6.82
CA SER A 25 -9.13 -2.76 -7.82
C SER A 25 -8.48 -1.54 -7.16
N TRP A 26 -7.20 -1.34 -7.45
CA TRP A 26 -6.42 -0.18 -7.01
C TRP A 26 -5.88 0.57 -8.22
N LEU A 27 -5.90 1.89 -8.16
CA LEU A 27 -5.22 2.75 -9.11
C LEU A 27 -3.81 3.02 -8.59
N LEU A 28 -2.80 2.74 -9.43
CA LEU A 28 -1.41 3.08 -9.18
C LEU A 28 -1.14 4.45 -9.78
N ASN A 29 -1.11 5.48 -8.94
CA ASN A 29 -0.96 6.86 -9.37
C ASN A 29 0.48 7.34 -9.20
N SER A 30 0.99 8.10 -10.17
CA SER A 30 2.29 8.76 -10.02
C SER A 30 2.18 9.96 -9.10
N CYS A 31 3.18 10.17 -8.24
CA CYS A 31 3.37 11.44 -7.54
C CYS A 31 3.92 12.54 -8.49
N ASN A 32 4.42 12.16 -9.67
CA ASN A 32 4.86 13.10 -10.70
C ASN A 32 3.68 13.50 -11.60
N SER A 33 3.24 14.76 -11.45
CA SER A 33 2.05 15.29 -12.15
C SER A 33 2.18 15.36 -13.67
N TYR A 34 3.40 15.32 -14.23
CA TYR A 34 3.63 15.31 -15.67
C TYR A 34 3.56 13.92 -16.30
N GLN A 35 3.55 12.88 -15.47
CA GLN A 35 3.57 11.49 -15.91
C GLN A 35 2.15 10.93 -15.92
N THR A 36 1.62 10.71 -17.11
CA THR A 36 0.19 10.44 -17.29
C THR A 36 -0.12 9.04 -17.81
N ASP A 37 0.86 8.31 -18.36
CA ASP A 37 0.61 7.04 -19.06
C ASP A 37 1.41 5.84 -18.54
N LYS A 38 2.48 6.06 -17.76
CA LYS A 38 3.36 4.99 -17.27
C LYS A 38 3.75 5.24 -15.82
N ILE A 39 4.17 4.18 -15.14
CA ILE A 39 4.88 4.24 -13.86
C ILE A 39 6.25 3.59 -14.07
N PHE A 40 7.32 4.32 -13.83
CA PHE A 40 8.68 3.82 -13.93
C PHE A 40 9.10 3.12 -12.64
N TYR A 41 10.00 2.14 -12.77
CA TYR A 41 10.66 1.57 -11.61
C TYR A 41 11.51 2.64 -10.92
N GLY A 42 11.37 2.72 -9.61
CA GLY A 42 11.92 3.82 -8.83
C GLY A 42 11.09 5.09 -8.95
N ASP A 43 9.82 5.04 -9.31
CA ASP A 43 8.94 6.19 -9.09
C ASP A 43 8.32 6.16 -7.71
N ASP A 44 7.98 7.35 -7.26
CA ASP A 44 7.13 7.55 -6.10
C ASP A 44 5.67 7.55 -6.56
N VAL A 45 4.88 6.72 -5.89
CA VAL A 45 3.49 6.43 -6.25
C VAL A 45 2.58 6.46 -5.02
N TYR A 46 1.29 6.52 -5.26
CA TYR A 46 0.28 6.25 -4.25
C TYR A 46 -0.82 5.36 -4.81
N LEU A 47 -1.52 4.66 -3.92
CA LEU A 47 -2.55 3.70 -4.27
C LEU A 47 -3.93 4.23 -3.89
N THR A 48 -4.84 4.33 -4.86
CA THR A 48 -6.24 4.72 -4.61
C THR A 48 -7.15 3.51 -4.78
N HIS A 49 -7.94 3.19 -3.76
CA HIS A 49 -8.93 2.13 -3.84
C HIS A 49 -10.09 2.54 -4.75
N LYS A 50 -10.24 1.86 -5.89
CA LYS A 50 -11.13 2.30 -6.97
C LYS A 50 -12.61 2.38 -6.57
N ALA A 51 -13.07 1.52 -5.66
CA ALA A 51 -14.47 1.51 -5.23
C ALA A 51 -14.82 2.64 -4.26
N THR A 52 -13.87 3.13 -3.47
CA THR A 52 -14.13 4.16 -2.44
C THR A 52 -13.46 5.49 -2.73
N GLY A 53 -12.52 5.56 -3.68
CA GLY A 53 -11.70 6.74 -3.93
C GLY A 53 -10.70 7.06 -2.80
N HIS A 54 -10.61 6.21 -1.78
CA HIS A 54 -9.76 6.42 -0.62
C HIS A 54 -8.35 5.92 -0.87
N GLU A 55 -7.34 6.62 -0.36
CA GLU A 55 -5.94 6.28 -0.59
C GLU A 55 -5.39 5.35 0.49
N LEU A 56 -4.46 4.48 0.10
CA LEU A 56 -3.71 3.61 1.00
C LEU A 56 -2.81 4.45 1.91
N TYR A 57 -2.82 4.10 3.20
CA TYR A 57 -1.98 4.71 4.21
C TYR A 57 -1.36 3.65 5.12
N ILE A 58 -0.05 3.75 5.33
CA ILE A 58 0.69 2.98 6.33
C ILE A 58 0.78 3.84 7.60
N GLU A 59 0.15 3.37 8.66
CA GLU A 59 0.00 4.08 9.92
C GLU A 59 1.28 4.02 10.76
N ARG A 60 1.60 5.11 11.47
CA ARG A 60 2.78 5.20 12.34
C ARG A 60 2.46 4.91 13.79
N CYS A 61 1.26 5.27 14.23
CA CYS A 61 0.88 5.29 15.64
C CYS A 61 0.14 4.02 16.07
N TYR A 62 -0.61 3.40 15.17
CA TYR A 62 -1.40 2.20 15.44
C TYR A 62 -0.76 0.94 14.87
N LYS A 63 -0.94 -0.15 15.61
CA LYS A 63 -0.41 -1.46 15.27
C LYS A 63 -1.45 -2.32 14.58
N SER A 64 -0.98 -3.20 13.69
CA SER A 64 -1.82 -4.21 13.05
C SER A 64 -2.44 -5.16 14.08
N PRO A 65 -3.63 -5.70 13.81
CA PRO A 65 -4.38 -6.49 14.80
C PRO A 65 -3.68 -7.74 15.34
N THR A 66 -2.82 -8.38 14.55
CA THR A 66 -2.27 -9.72 14.85
C THR A 66 -0.79 -9.68 15.16
N THR A 67 -0.01 -9.03 14.29
CA THR A 67 1.46 -9.08 14.34
C THR A 67 2.10 -7.91 15.09
N GLY A 68 1.35 -6.84 15.35
CA GLY A 68 1.88 -5.65 16.01
C GLY A 68 2.78 -4.79 15.12
N PHE A 69 2.83 -5.06 13.80
CA PHE A 69 3.48 -4.20 12.80
C PHE A 69 2.65 -2.92 12.55
N ALA A 70 3.02 -2.07 11.60
CA ALA A 70 2.20 -0.91 11.27
C ALA A 70 0.86 -1.34 10.67
N GLU A 71 -0.23 -0.76 11.17
CA GLU A 71 -1.55 -0.93 10.57
C GLU A 71 -1.58 -0.32 9.16
N VAL A 72 -2.25 -0.97 8.21
CA VAL A 72 -2.51 -0.43 6.87
C VAL A 72 -4.00 -0.24 6.70
N HIS A 73 -4.41 0.95 6.27
CA HIS A 73 -5.81 1.32 6.10
C HIS A 73 -6.01 2.24 4.88
N CYS A 74 -7.26 2.50 4.50
CA CYS A 74 -7.56 3.59 3.57
C CYS A 74 -8.00 4.86 4.32
N ARG A 75 -7.57 6.03 3.83
CA ARG A 75 -7.96 7.36 4.34
C ARG A 75 -8.80 8.12 3.32
N SER A 76 -9.65 9.01 3.82
CA SER A 76 -10.57 9.81 2.99
C SER A 76 -10.20 11.30 2.92
N ASP A 77 -9.13 11.71 3.60
CA ASP A 77 -8.74 13.12 3.78
C ASP A 77 -7.58 13.54 2.86
N TYR A 78 -7.39 12.87 1.72
CA TYR A 78 -6.33 13.09 0.73
C TYR A 78 -4.90 12.93 1.27
N TYR A 79 -4.73 12.30 2.44
CA TYR A 79 -3.43 11.89 2.96
C TYR A 79 -3.14 10.45 2.55
N TYR A 80 -2.20 10.28 1.63
CA TYR A 80 -1.70 8.98 1.20
C TYR A 80 -0.29 8.72 1.70
N SER A 81 0.10 7.44 1.74
CA SER A 81 1.52 7.10 1.84
C SER A 81 2.14 7.19 0.45
N THR A 82 3.17 8.02 0.32
CA THR A 82 4.08 7.99 -0.83
C THR A 82 4.90 6.72 -0.75
N LEU A 83 4.84 5.90 -1.80
CA LEU A 83 5.49 4.61 -1.89
C LEU A 83 6.47 4.61 -3.06
N ARG A 84 7.72 4.24 -2.82
CA ARG A 84 8.67 3.88 -3.86
C ARG A 84 8.24 2.57 -4.51
N CYS A 85 7.92 2.61 -5.80
CA CYS A 85 7.62 1.45 -6.61
C CYS A 85 8.90 0.90 -7.23
N ASN A 86 9.40 -0.22 -6.71
CA ASN A 86 10.60 -0.90 -7.24
C ASN A 86 10.23 -2.30 -7.75
N THR A 87 11.19 -2.99 -8.38
CA THR A 87 11.08 -4.41 -8.72
C THR A 87 12.26 -5.19 -8.14
N THR A 88 12.00 -6.44 -7.77
CA THR A 88 13.03 -7.41 -7.34
C THR A 88 13.59 -8.22 -8.51
N LYS A 89 13.05 -8.03 -9.73
CA LYS A 89 13.39 -8.81 -10.92
C LYS A 89 13.97 -7.93 -12.02
N HIS A 90 14.77 -8.55 -12.89
CA HIS A 90 15.20 -7.88 -14.12
C HIS A 90 14.04 -7.83 -15.12
N ASN A 91 13.52 -6.63 -15.36
CA ASN A 91 12.49 -6.39 -16.36
C ASN A 91 13.11 -5.77 -17.62
N ASN A 92 12.57 -6.11 -18.78
CA ASN A 92 13.08 -5.67 -20.09
C ASN A 92 12.71 -4.22 -20.43
N THR A 93 11.92 -3.56 -19.58
CA THR A 93 11.53 -2.16 -19.75
C THR A 93 11.68 -1.40 -18.44
N PRO A 94 11.88 -0.07 -18.49
CA PRO A 94 12.06 0.74 -17.28
C PRO A 94 10.76 1.06 -16.55
N TYR A 95 9.60 0.57 -17.03
CA TYR A 95 8.28 0.85 -16.48
C TYR A 95 7.48 -0.41 -16.18
N VAL A 96 6.56 -0.29 -15.23
CA VAL A 96 5.69 -1.32 -14.69
C VAL A 96 4.68 -1.79 -15.74
N LYS A 97 4.49 -3.11 -15.84
CA LYS A 97 3.53 -3.78 -16.71
C LYS A 97 2.77 -4.87 -15.96
N THR A 98 1.66 -5.31 -16.54
CA THR A 98 0.95 -6.51 -16.10
C THR A 98 1.89 -7.71 -16.04
N GLY A 99 1.82 -8.46 -14.95
CA GLY A 99 2.65 -9.63 -14.68
C GLY A 99 3.93 -9.30 -13.90
N ASP A 100 4.35 -8.04 -13.88
CA ASP A 100 5.56 -7.63 -13.16
C ASP A 100 5.37 -7.78 -11.65
N ILE A 101 6.46 -8.15 -10.97
CA ILE A 101 6.54 -8.23 -9.52
C ILE A 101 7.23 -6.97 -9.01
N ILE A 102 6.53 -6.25 -8.16
CA ILE A 102 6.96 -5.00 -7.58
C ILE A 102 7.06 -5.11 -6.06
N THR A 103 7.78 -4.18 -5.47
CA THR A 103 7.81 -3.91 -4.03
C THR A 103 7.42 -2.47 -3.79
N LEU A 104 6.70 -2.24 -2.70
CA LEU A 104 6.23 -0.91 -2.31
C LEU A 104 6.80 -0.58 -0.93
N ARG A 105 7.60 0.48 -0.86
CA ARG A 105 8.25 0.96 0.37
C ARG A 105 7.90 2.42 0.57
N SER A 106 7.61 2.88 1.79
CA SER A 106 7.40 4.32 2.03
C SER A 106 8.65 5.12 1.59
N SER A 107 8.46 6.11 0.72
CA SER A 107 9.54 6.87 0.08
C SER A 107 9.78 8.23 0.71
N ASP A 108 8.71 8.95 1.06
CA ASP A 108 8.80 10.28 1.66
C ASP A 108 7.71 10.46 2.71
N PHE A 109 8.13 10.84 3.91
CA PHE A 109 7.40 11.82 4.68
C PHE A 109 8.33 13.01 4.88
N SER A 110 8.20 14.05 4.04
CA SER A 110 8.92 15.31 4.24
C SER A 110 8.70 15.78 5.67
N SER A 111 9.73 15.68 6.48
CA SER A 111 9.72 16.16 7.84
C SER A 111 10.05 17.65 7.84
N ASP A 112 9.12 18.47 7.35
CA ASP A 112 9.08 19.88 7.78
C ASP A 112 8.68 19.98 9.28
N TYR A 113 8.43 18.83 9.93
CA TYR A 113 8.16 18.67 11.36
C TYR A 113 9.19 17.78 12.09
N SER A 114 10.43 17.66 11.60
CA SER A 114 11.51 16.99 12.37
C SER A 114 12.40 18.00 13.09
N ASP A 115 11.92 18.63 14.15
CA ASP A 115 12.82 19.21 15.16
C ASP A 115 12.47 18.81 16.60
N GLU A 116 11.39 18.05 16.86
CA GLU A 116 10.93 17.83 18.25
C GLU A 116 10.48 16.39 18.58
N ALA A 117 11.03 15.36 17.92
CA ALA A 117 10.77 13.99 18.35
C ALA A 117 11.96 13.05 18.13
N GLU A 118 12.92 13.06 19.05
CA GLU A 118 14.00 12.06 19.16
C GLU A 118 13.52 10.61 19.43
N ASN A 119 12.23 10.29 19.23
CA ASN A 119 11.63 9.00 19.59
C ASN A 119 10.72 8.38 18.52
N PHE A 120 10.73 8.87 17.29
CA PHE A 120 10.14 8.15 16.14
C PHE A 120 11.24 7.82 15.12
N ASP A 121 12.05 6.84 15.49
CA ASP A 121 12.53 5.75 14.63
C ASP A 121 12.15 5.97 13.14
N ASN A 122 13.11 6.38 12.31
CA ASN A 122 12.93 6.96 10.96
C ASN A 122 11.60 6.55 10.28
N PRO A 123 10.61 7.45 10.10
CA PRO A 123 9.30 7.13 9.52
C PRO A 123 9.41 6.55 8.10
N ASP A 124 10.53 6.78 7.44
CA ASP A 124 10.87 6.23 6.14
C ASP A 124 11.20 4.75 6.30
N ASN A 125 10.90 3.92 5.29
CA ASN A 125 11.26 2.50 5.20
C ASN A 125 10.24 1.46 5.68
N TYR A 126 8.94 1.79 5.79
CA TYR A 126 7.93 0.75 5.88
C TYR A 126 7.77 0.04 4.53
N ILE A 127 7.84 -1.28 4.55
CA ILE A 127 7.61 -2.17 3.41
C ILE A 127 6.17 -2.69 3.52
N LEU A 128 5.39 -2.50 2.46
CA LEU A 128 4.04 -3.04 2.36
C LEU A 128 4.10 -4.55 2.13
N SER A 129 3.48 -5.31 3.02
CA SER A 129 3.60 -6.76 3.04
C SER A 129 2.26 -7.44 3.31
N SER A 130 2.08 -8.63 2.75
CA SER A 130 0.99 -9.54 3.11
C SER A 130 1.53 -10.90 3.49
N HIS A 131 1.02 -11.43 4.61
CA HIS A 131 1.52 -12.68 5.19
C HIS A 131 0.36 -13.56 5.66
N ASN A 132 0.65 -14.79 6.07
CA ASN A 132 -0.38 -15.78 6.41
C ASN A 132 -1.14 -15.52 7.73
N TYR A 133 -0.76 -14.50 8.49
CA TYR A 133 -1.52 -14.09 9.68
C TYR A 133 -2.87 -13.50 9.30
N ARG A 134 -3.85 -13.75 10.16
CA ARG A 134 -5.25 -13.39 9.95
C ARG A 134 -5.84 -12.78 11.22
N PHE A 135 -6.80 -11.88 11.05
CA PHE A 135 -7.60 -11.32 12.13
C PHE A 135 -9.09 -11.44 11.84
N GLY A 136 -9.90 -11.43 12.90
CA GLY A 136 -11.36 -11.52 12.83
C GLY A 136 -12.04 -10.17 13.03
N ILE A 137 -13.10 -9.89 12.26
CA ILE A 137 -14.07 -8.83 12.55
C ILE A 137 -15.47 -9.43 12.40
N GLY A 138 -16.20 -9.52 13.52
CA GLY A 138 -17.46 -10.27 13.57
C GLY A 138 -17.23 -11.73 13.19
N ASN A 139 -18.03 -12.25 12.24
CA ASN A 139 -17.93 -13.64 11.77
C ASN A 139 -17.00 -13.81 10.55
N ARG A 140 -16.24 -12.77 10.17
CA ARG A 140 -15.35 -12.80 9.00
C ARG A 140 -13.90 -12.79 9.45
N THR A 141 -13.06 -13.50 8.69
CA THR A 141 -11.61 -13.57 8.89
C THR A 141 -10.91 -13.01 7.66
N PHE A 142 -9.88 -12.19 7.88
CA PHE A 142 -9.16 -11.47 6.83
C PHE A 142 -7.67 -11.74 6.92
N GLN A 143 -6.98 -11.86 5.78
CA GLN A 143 -5.53 -11.93 5.76
C GLN A 143 -4.95 -10.54 5.98
N GLU A 144 -4.04 -10.44 6.94
CA GLU A 144 -3.48 -9.18 7.37
C GLU A 144 -2.49 -8.60 6.35
N VAL A 145 -2.62 -7.29 6.09
CA VAL A 145 -1.69 -6.47 5.32
C VAL A 145 -1.07 -5.46 6.28
N VAL A 146 0.25 -5.31 6.23
CA VAL A 146 1.02 -4.53 7.21
C VAL A 146 2.10 -3.68 6.56
N GLY A 147 2.56 -2.68 7.28
CA GLY A 147 3.87 -2.06 7.04
C GLY A 147 4.91 -2.60 8.04
N HIS A 148 6.03 -3.14 7.58
CA HIS A 148 7.13 -3.57 8.46
C HIS A 148 8.47 -2.95 8.04
N ARG A 149 9.45 -2.92 8.95
CA ARG A 149 10.80 -2.35 8.70
C ARG A 149 11.88 -3.41 8.57
N GLY A 150 11.47 -4.64 8.28
CA GLY A 150 12.36 -5.79 8.17
C GLY A 150 13.15 -5.81 6.88
N ARG A 151 13.86 -6.92 6.66
CA ARG A 151 14.44 -7.22 5.34
C ARG A 151 13.35 -7.64 4.37
N PHE A 152 13.53 -7.29 3.10
CA PHE A 152 12.67 -7.77 2.03
C PHE A 152 12.64 -9.30 1.99
N ASN A 153 11.45 -9.84 1.81
CA ASN A 153 11.18 -11.26 1.63
C ASN A 153 9.98 -11.44 0.66
N GLY A 154 9.61 -12.68 0.36
CA GLY A 154 8.56 -12.98 -0.63
C GLY A 154 7.16 -12.46 -0.27
N SER A 155 6.87 -12.19 1.01
CA SER A 155 5.58 -11.58 1.44
C SER A 155 5.46 -10.11 1.05
N ASP A 156 6.56 -9.49 0.62
CA ASP A 156 6.66 -8.06 0.31
C ASP A 156 6.54 -7.82 -1.21
N GLU A 157 6.44 -8.90 -1.98
CA GLU A 157 6.30 -8.90 -3.43
C GLU A 157 4.82 -8.86 -3.83
N TRP A 158 4.49 -7.91 -4.70
CA TRP A 158 3.14 -7.71 -5.23
C TRP A 158 3.16 -7.88 -6.74
N GLN A 159 2.32 -8.74 -7.29
CA GLN A 159 2.19 -8.91 -8.73
C GLN A 159 1.12 -7.96 -9.27
N ILE A 160 1.44 -7.26 -10.36
CA ILE A 160 0.45 -6.46 -11.09
C ILE A 160 -0.43 -7.40 -11.91
N GLU A 161 -1.65 -7.65 -11.46
CA GLU A 161 -2.56 -8.58 -12.17
C GLU A 161 -3.22 -7.95 -13.40
N LEU A 162 -3.54 -6.65 -13.34
CA LEU A 162 -4.29 -5.95 -14.38
C LEU A 162 -3.84 -4.48 -14.44
N ILE A 163 -3.52 -4.00 -15.64
CA ILE A 163 -3.43 -2.57 -15.95
C ILE A 163 -4.55 -2.26 -16.93
N ASP A 164 -5.52 -1.48 -16.45
CA ASP A 164 -6.59 -0.95 -17.28
C ASP A 164 -6.28 0.53 -17.56
N HIS A 165 -6.06 0.85 -18.83
CA HIS A 165 -5.88 2.24 -19.25
C HIS A 165 -7.29 2.76 -19.53
N ASN A 166 -7.95 3.30 -18.51
CA ASN A 166 -9.25 3.94 -18.66
C ASN A 166 -9.12 5.17 -19.59
N TYR A 167 -9.22 4.95 -20.91
CA TYR A 167 -9.45 5.99 -21.90
C TYR A 167 -10.96 6.19 -22.06
N ASN A 168 -11.65 6.73 -21.06
CA ASN A 168 -13.01 7.25 -21.24
C ASN A 168 -13.27 8.34 -20.20
N ILE A 169 -13.28 9.58 -20.69
CA ILE A 169 -13.77 10.80 -20.03
C ILE A 169 -15.24 10.96 -20.39
#